data_AF-A0A6I9M120-F1
#
_entry.id   AF-A0A6I9M120-F1
#
_cell.length_a   1.000
_cell.length_b   1.000
_cell.length_c   1.000
_cell.angle_alpha   90.00
_cell.angle_beta   90.00
_cell.angle_gamma   90.00
#
_symmetry.space_group_name_H-M   'P 1'
#
loop_
_entity.id
_entity.type
_entity.pdbx_description
1 polymer ?
#
loop_
_entity_poly.entity_id
_entity_poly.type
_entity_poly.pdbx_seq_one_letter_code
_entity_poly.pdbx_strand_id
1 'polypeptide(L)'
;RSRDKERVRKRSKSRESKRNRRRESRSRSRSTNAAASRRERERASSPPDRIDIFGRTVSKRSSLDEKQKREEEEKKAEFERQRKIRQQEIEEKLIEEETARRVEELVAKRVEEELEKRKDEIEREVLRRVEEAKRIMEKQLLEELERQRQAELAAQKAREEEERAKREELERILEENNRKIAEAQAKLAEEQLRIVEEQRKIHEERMKLEQERQRQQKEEQKIILGKGKSRPKLSFSLKTQD
;
A
#
# COMPACT_ATOMS: atom_id res chain seq x y z
N ARG A 1 -19.32 -29.59 27.49
CA ARG A 1 -17.87 -29.51 27.75
C ARG A 1 -17.22 -28.91 26.52
N SER A 2 -16.69 -27.69 26.65
CA SER A 2 -15.53 -27.14 25.92
C SER A 2 -15.44 -25.66 26.31
N ARG A 3 -14.40 -25.35 27.09
CA ARG A 3 -14.02 -24.01 27.52
C ARG A 3 -13.21 -23.40 26.39
N ASP A 4 -13.49 -22.18 25.99
CA ASP A 4 -12.43 -21.27 25.57
C ASP A 4 -12.71 -19.84 26.04
N LYS A 5 -11.74 -19.34 26.81
CA LYS A 5 -11.67 -17.99 27.38
C LYS A 5 -10.63 -17.23 26.58
N GLU A 6 -11.04 -16.44 25.59
CA GLU A 6 -10.12 -15.48 24.98
C GLU A 6 -10.12 -14.16 25.74
N ARG A 7 -9.06 -13.99 26.55
CA ARG A 7 -8.66 -12.73 27.16
C ARG A 7 -8.10 -11.80 26.08
N VAL A 8 -8.79 -10.71 25.80
CA VAL A 8 -8.27 -9.58 25.01
C VAL A 8 -7.05 -8.98 25.72
N ARG A 9 -5.85 -9.30 25.21
CA ARG A 9 -4.58 -8.73 25.68
C ARG A 9 -4.35 -7.36 25.02
N LYS A 10 -4.32 -6.31 25.85
CA LYS A 10 -3.88 -4.96 25.48
C LYS A 10 -2.45 -4.99 24.93
N ARG A 11 -2.26 -4.51 23.71
CA ARG A 11 -0.95 -4.33 23.07
C ARG A 11 -0.47 -2.90 23.25
N SER A 12 0.19 -2.62 24.36
CA SER A 12 1.04 -1.44 24.54
C SER A 12 2.49 -1.85 24.28
N LYS A 13 3.02 -1.52 23.10
CA LYS A 13 4.42 -1.76 22.74
C LYS A 13 5.17 -0.43 22.76
N SER A 14 5.90 -0.21 23.84
CA SER A 14 6.94 0.81 23.97
C SER A 14 8.28 0.31 23.42
N ARG A 15 9.17 1.28 23.13
CA ARG A 15 10.59 1.19 22.71
C ARG A 15 10.86 1.35 21.22
N GLU A 16 11.30 2.55 20.82
CA GLU A 16 12.71 2.88 20.52
C GLU A 16 12.75 4.21 19.72
N SER A 17 13.33 5.27 20.27
CA SER A 17 14.03 6.27 19.45
C SER A 17 15.01 7.04 20.31
N LYS A 18 16.26 6.58 20.25
CA LYS A 18 17.44 7.30 20.74
C LYS A 18 17.85 8.34 19.68
N ARG A 19 18.41 9.45 20.17
CA ARG A 19 19.21 10.50 19.48
C ARG A 19 18.43 11.73 19.02
N ASN A 20 18.51 12.79 19.82
CA ASN A 20 19.30 13.97 19.44
C ASN A 20 19.52 14.90 20.65
N ARG A 21 20.69 14.74 21.28
CA ARG A 21 21.29 15.80 22.10
C ARG A 21 22.12 16.66 21.16
N ARG A 22 21.61 17.82 20.74
CA ARG A 22 22.44 18.91 20.21
C ARG A 22 22.35 20.07 21.19
N ARG A 23 23.29 20.05 22.16
CA ARG A 23 23.66 21.21 22.97
C ARG A 23 24.49 22.13 22.07
N GLU A 24 23.90 23.21 21.57
CA GLU A 24 24.65 24.35 21.09
C GLU A 24 24.88 25.28 22.30
N SER A 25 26.04 25.15 22.93
CA SER A 25 26.52 26.10 23.95
C SER A 25 27.92 26.50 23.50
N ARG A 26 27.96 27.55 22.70
CA ARG A 26 29.16 28.09 22.06
C ARG A 26 29.88 29.00 23.05
N SER A 27 30.47 28.41 24.10
CA SER A 27 31.40 29.12 24.99
C SER A 27 32.79 29.11 24.35
N ARG A 28 33.08 30.21 23.66
CA ARG A 28 34.37 30.57 23.06
C ARG A 28 35.33 30.98 24.19
N SER A 29 36.15 30.07 24.68
CA SER A 29 37.29 30.41 25.55
C SER A 29 38.36 29.33 25.47
N ARG A 30 39.34 29.52 24.58
CA ARG A 30 40.72 28.97 24.69
C ARG A 30 41.55 29.40 23.47
N SER A 31 42.31 30.47 23.64
CA SER A 31 43.51 30.72 22.83
C SER A 31 44.49 31.59 23.62
N THR A 32 45.38 30.95 24.35
CA THR A 32 46.65 31.55 24.76
C THR A 32 47.77 30.53 24.54
N ASN A 33 48.00 30.23 23.26
CA ASN A 33 49.29 29.73 22.81
C ASN A 33 50.19 30.94 22.57
N ALA A 34 51.18 31.15 23.43
CA ALA A 34 52.41 31.86 23.08
C ALA A 34 53.45 31.62 24.19
N ALA A 35 54.00 30.41 24.23
CA ALA A 35 55.34 30.22 24.75
C ALA A 35 56.33 30.68 23.66
N ALA A 36 57.43 31.28 24.12
CA ALA A 36 58.66 31.60 23.38
C ALA A 36 58.69 32.90 22.54
N SER A 37 59.29 33.95 23.12
CA SER A 37 60.51 34.59 22.56
C SER A 37 60.97 35.68 23.54
N ARG A 38 61.92 35.40 24.44
CA ARG A 38 63.34 35.78 24.25
C ARG A 38 63.51 37.13 23.55
N ARG A 39 63.76 38.18 24.35
CA ARG A 39 65.00 38.98 24.36
C ARG A 39 64.73 40.27 25.11
N GLU A 40 65.11 40.28 26.39
CA GLU A 40 65.68 41.49 26.98
C GLU A 40 66.77 41.97 26.03
N ARG A 41 66.51 43.08 25.35
CA ARG A 41 67.55 43.82 24.65
C ARG A 41 67.90 44.96 25.59
N GLU A 42 68.84 44.66 26.48
CA GLU A 42 69.56 45.67 27.23
C GLU A 42 69.93 46.82 26.30
N ARG A 43 69.55 48.03 26.71
CA ARG A 43 70.08 49.27 26.14
C ARG A 43 71.59 49.23 26.31
N ALA A 44 72.30 48.91 25.25
CA ALA A 44 73.73 49.10 25.19
C ALA A 44 74.02 50.59 25.43
N SER A 45 74.64 50.87 26.59
CA SER A 45 75.26 52.13 26.92
C SER A 45 76.19 52.55 25.79
N SER A 46 76.00 53.76 25.26
CA SER A 46 76.93 54.35 24.29
C SER A 46 78.36 54.35 24.87
N PRO A 47 79.41 54.13 24.06
CA PRO A 47 80.79 54.25 24.54
C PRO A 47 81.04 55.65 25.10
N PRO A 48 81.79 55.83 26.20
CA PRO A 48 82.13 57.17 26.67
C PRO A 48 82.94 57.88 25.59
N ASP A 49 82.51 59.10 25.25
CA ASP A 49 83.24 59.98 24.32
C ASP A 49 84.69 60.11 24.79
N ARG A 50 85.65 59.86 23.88
CA ARG A 50 87.05 60.18 24.16
C ARG A 50 87.18 61.69 24.22
N ILE A 51 87.57 62.17 25.40
CA ILE A 51 87.82 63.56 25.71
C ILE A 51 89.27 63.87 25.32
N ASP A 52 89.47 64.86 24.45
CA ASP A 52 90.80 65.38 24.10
C ASP A 52 91.39 66.19 25.27
N ILE A 53 92.69 66.47 25.29
CA ILE A 53 93.45 67.18 26.35
C ILE A 53 92.81 68.52 26.79
N PHE A 54 91.92 69.10 25.97
CA PHE A 54 91.16 70.32 26.26
C PHE A 54 89.69 70.10 26.69
N GLY A 55 89.31 68.89 27.11
CA GLY A 55 87.98 68.67 27.72
C GLY A 55 86.80 68.62 26.75
N ARG A 56 87.04 68.47 25.44
CA ARG A 56 85.96 68.43 24.41
C ARG A 56 85.70 67.00 23.95
N THR A 57 84.42 66.61 23.88
CA THR A 57 83.99 65.30 23.38
C THR A 57 84.15 65.24 21.85
N VAL A 58 85.02 64.36 21.35
CA VAL A 58 85.21 64.18 19.89
C VAL A 58 84.14 63.23 19.36
N SER A 59 82.88 63.66 19.39
CA SER A 59 81.80 62.96 18.71
C SER A 59 81.93 63.24 17.21
N LYS A 60 82.37 62.26 16.41
CA LYS A 60 82.18 62.28 14.96
C LYS A 60 80.70 62.02 14.64
N ARG A 61 79.84 62.93 15.06
CA ARG A 61 78.45 63.08 14.63
C ARG A 61 78.33 64.47 14.01
N SER A 62 78.78 64.62 12.78
CA SER A 62 78.48 65.82 12.01
C SER A 62 78.19 65.43 10.56
N SER A 63 77.11 65.99 10.02
CA SER A 63 76.50 65.75 8.71
C SER A 63 75.68 64.46 8.50
N LEU A 64 76.14 63.27 8.88
CA LEU A 64 75.37 62.03 8.63
C LEU A 64 74.13 61.90 9.54
N ASP A 65 74.26 62.22 10.82
CA ASP A 65 73.14 62.22 11.79
C ASP A 65 72.12 63.33 11.50
N GLU A 66 72.55 64.49 11.00
CA GLU A 66 71.63 65.58 10.62
C GLU A 66 70.85 65.24 9.34
N LYS A 67 71.51 64.58 8.36
CA LYS A 67 70.84 64.06 7.18
C LYS A 67 69.86 62.94 7.54
N GLN A 68 70.23 62.02 8.44
CA GLN A 68 69.34 60.98 8.93
C GLN A 68 68.16 61.55 9.72
N LYS A 69 68.36 62.59 10.55
CA LYS A 69 67.25 63.28 11.24
C LYS A 69 66.31 63.99 10.26
N ARG A 70 66.84 64.67 9.24
CA ARG A 70 66.02 65.28 8.17
C ARG A 70 65.26 64.22 7.36
N GLU A 71 65.91 63.11 7.00
CA GLU A 71 65.26 61.97 6.34
C GLU A 71 64.22 61.28 7.25
N GLU A 72 64.45 61.19 8.57
CA GLU A 72 63.49 60.66 9.52
C GLU A 72 62.29 61.59 9.75
N GLU A 73 62.52 62.91 9.74
CA GLU A 73 61.46 63.92 9.77
C GLU A 73 60.66 63.92 8.47
N GLU A 74 61.30 63.77 7.31
CA GLU A 74 60.64 63.57 6.03
C GLU A 74 59.84 62.26 6.00
N LYS A 75 60.40 61.15 6.49
CA LYS A 75 59.68 59.87 6.64
C LYS A 75 58.51 59.97 7.62
N LYS A 76 58.63 60.74 8.71
CA LYS A 76 57.53 61.01 9.64
C LYS A 76 56.44 61.87 8.98
N ALA A 77 56.82 62.89 8.23
CA ALA A 77 55.89 63.72 7.47
C ALA A 77 55.19 62.93 6.35
N GLU A 78 55.90 62.03 5.68
CA GLU A 78 55.33 61.10 4.70
C GLU A 78 54.38 60.10 5.38
N PHE A 79 54.74 59.55 6.54
CA PHE A 79 53.87 58.66 7.31
C PHE A 79 52.60 59.39 7.82
N GLU A 80 52.72 60.65 8.22
CA GLU A 80 51.58 61.49 8.58
C GLU A 80 50.69 61.81 7.38
N ARG A 81 51.26 62.08 6.20
CA ARG A 81 50.51 62.22 4.95
C ARG A 81 49.79 60.93 4.58
N GLN A 82 50.47 59.78 4.66
CA GLN A 82 49.84 58.46 4.42
C GLN A 82 48.73 58.17 5.43
N ARG A 83 48.89 58.55 6.70
CA ARG A 83 47.83 58.39 7.71
C ARG A 83 46.60 59.24 7.39
N LYS A 84 46.80 60.49 6.95
CA LYS A 84 45.70 61.38 6.51
C LYS A 84 45.00 60.84 5.27
N ILE A 85 45.75 60.34 4.29
CA ILE A 85 45.18 59.70 3.09
C ILE A 85 44.35 58.48 3.49
N ARG A 86 44.86 57.61 4.37
CA ARG A 86 44.09 56.44 4.86
C ARG A 86 42.84 56.84 5.63
N GLN A 87 42.86 57.94 6.38
CA GLN A 87 41.67 58.46 7.08
C GLN A 87 40.64 58.96 6.08
N GLN A 88 41.07 59.73 5.08
CA GLN A 88 40.21 60.19 3.98
C GLN A 88 39.62 59.00 3.20
N GLU A 89 40.41 57.98 2.87
CA GLU A 89 39.93 56.76 2.20
C GLU A 89 38.90 55.99 3.04
N ILE A 90 39.03 55.97 4.37
CA ILE A 90 38.05 55.32 5.25
C ILE A 90 36.76 56.14 5.32
N GLU A 91 36.87 57.46 5.43
CA GLU A 91 35.72 58.36 5.44
C GLU A 91 34.99 58.33 4.10
N GLU A 92 35.70 58.34 2.98
CA GLU A 92 35.15 58.19 1.63
C GLU A 92 34.44 56.85 1.47
N LYS A 93 35.04 55.74 1.91
CA LYS A 93 34.38 54.42 1.88
C LYS A 93 33.11 54.37 2.72
N LEU A 94 33.08 55.03 3.88
CA LEU A 94 31.89 55.10 4.72
C LEU A 94 30.76 55.89 4.03
N ILE A 95 31.11 56.98 3.34
CA ILE A 95 30.15 57.78 2.56
C ILE A 95 29.67 56.99 1.33
N GLU A 96 30.56 56.29 0.63
CA GLU A 96 30.22 55.41 -0.48
C GLU A 96 29.30 54.27 -0.04
N GLU A 97 29.58 53.63 1.11
CA GLU A 97 28.69 52.62 1.68
C GLU A 97 27.33 53.19 2.10
N GLU A 98 27.30 54.39 2.70
CA GLU A 98 26.04 55.03 3.09
C GLU A 98 25.20 55.44 1.87
N THR A 99 25.84 55.94 0.81
CA THR A 99 25.17 56.28 -0.46
C THR A 99 24.70 55.03 -1.19
N ALA A 100 25.49 53.97 -1.24
CA ALA A 100 25.10 52.67 -1.78
C ALA A 100 23.88 52.10 -1.03
N ARG A 101 23.87 52.18 0.30
CA ARG A 101 22.72 51.76 1.12
C ARG A 101 21.45 52.57 0.83
N ARG A 102 21.56 53.90 0.70
CA ARG A 102 20.40 54.75 0.33
C ARG A 102 19.86 54.42 -1.05
N VAL A 103 20.74 54.15 -2.01
CA VAL A 103 20.33 53.73 -3.36
C VAL A 103 19.65 52.36 -3.31
N GLU A 104 20.22 51.40 -2.58
CA GLU A 104 19.63 50.07 -2.39
C GLU A 104 18.24 50.15 -1.75
N GLU A 105 18.07 50.96 -0.70
CA GLU A 105 16.76 51.17 -0.06
C GLU A 105 15.73 51.80 -1.00
N LEU A 106 16.13 52.78 -1.81
CA LEU A 106 15.23 53.41 -2.79
C LEU A 106 14.84 52.43 -3.90
N VAL A 107 15.77 51.59 -4.35
CA VAL A 107 15.49 50.53 -5.33
C VAL A 107 14.58 49.48 -4.71
N ALA A 108 14.87 49.01 -3.50
CA ALA A 108 14.04 48.03 -2.80
C ALA A 108 12.60 48.54 -2.61
N LYS A 109 12.43 49.80 -2.17
CA LYS A 109 11.11 50.43 -2.03
C LYS A 109 10.36 50.53 -3.36
N ARG A 110 11.03 50.94 -4.44
CA ARG A 110 10.40 51.00 -5.77
C ARG A 110 10.00 49.62 -6.28
N VAL A 111 10.86 48.62 -6.11
CA VAL A 111 10.55 47.23 -6.49
C VAL A 111 9.40 46.68 -5.64
N GLU A 112 9.37 46.98 -4.34
CA GLU A 112 8.29 46.56 -3.46
C GLU A 112 6.95 47.18 -3.86
N GLU A 113 6.91 48.47 -4.17
CA GLU A 113 5.71 49.16 -4.69
C GLU A 113 5.25 48.62 -6.05
N GLU A 114 6.18 48.29 -6.95
CA GLU A 114 5.85 47.67 -8.24
C GLU A 114 5.32 46.25 -8.08
N LEU A 115 5.93 45.47 -7.19
CA LEU A 115 5.44 44.14 -6.85
C LEU A 115 4.07 44.26 -6.19
N GLU A 116 3.86 45.18 -5.26
CA GLU A 116 2.59 45.34 -4.55
C GLU A 116 1.41 45.65 -5.48
N LYS A 117 1.63 46.46 -6.52
CA LYS A 117 0.61 46.68 -7.57
C LYS A 117 0.27 45.41 -8.36
N ARG A 118 1.23 44.50 -8.51
CA ARG A 118 1.08 43.23 -9.24
C ARG A 118 0.78 42.04 -8.32
N LYS A 119 0.89 42.18 -6.99
CA LYS A 119 0.69 41.10 -6.00
C LYS A 119 -0.69 40.51 -6.18
N ASP A 120 -1.73 41.34 -6.23
CA ASP A 120 -3.10 40.89 -6.40
C ASP A 120 -3.33 40.12 -7.72
N GLU A 121 -2.69 40.53 -8.80
CA GLU A 121 -2.80 39.85 -10.11
C GLU A 121 -2.10 38.50 -10.07
N ILE A 122 -0.88 38.47 -9.51
CA ILE A 122 -0.08 37.26 -9.33
C ILE A 122 -0.80 36.28 -8.40
N GLU A 123 -1.34 36.76 -7.28
CA GLU A 123 -2.08 35.97 -6.31
C GLU A 123 -3.33 35.36 -6.95
N ARG A 124 -4.11 36.14 -7.71
CA ARG A 124 -5.27 35.60 -8.44
C ARG A 124 -4.87 34.53 -9.45
N GLU A 125 -3.77 34.71 -10.18
CA GLU A 125 -3.31 33.73 -11.16
C GLU A 125 -2.78 32.45 -10.48
N VAL A 126 -2.03 32.60 -9.39
CA VAL A 126 -1.57 31.47 -8.57
C VAL A 126 -2.77 30.71 -8.00
N LEU A 127 -3.76 31.41 -7.45
CA LEU A 127 -4.98 30.78 -6.93
C LEU A 127 -5.72 30.04 -8.04
N ARG A 128 -5.89 30.63 -9.24
CA ARG A 128 -6.50 29.94 -10.38
C ARG A 128 -5.76 28.66 -10.75
N ARG A 129 -4.44 28.70 -10.90
CA ARG A 129 -3.64 27.50 -11.23
C ARG A 129 -3.72 26.43 -10.14
N VAL A 130 -3.74 26.83 -8.87
CA VAL A 130 -3.90 25.91 -7.74
C VAL A 130 -5.29 25.29 -7.73
N GLU A 131 -6.34 26.08 -7.98
CA GLU A 131 -7.71 25.58 -8.09
C GLU A 131 -7.88 24.62 -9.28
N GLU A 132 -7.31 24.94 -10.44
CA GLU A 132 -7.31 24.06 -11.61
C GLU A 132 -6.58 22.75 -11.32
N ALA A 133 -5.40 22.82 -10.71
CA ALA A 133 -4.65 21.63 -10.30
C ALA A 133 -5.45 20.79 -9.27
N LYS A 134 -6.06 21.43 -8.28
CA LYS A 134 -6.94 20.75 -7.30
C LYS A 134 -8.12 20.08 -7.99
N ARG A 135 -8.82 20.77 -8.90
CA ARG A 135 -9.95 20.20 -9.65
C ARG A 135 -9.55 19.00 -10.50
N ILE A 136 -8.39 19.05 -11.14
CA ILE A 136 -7.88 17.91 -11.92
C ILE A 136 -7.61 16.72 -10.99
N MET A 137 -6.91 16.96 -9.88
CA MET A 137 -6.62 15.91 -8.89
C MET A 137 -7.90 15.33 -8.27
N GLU A 138 -8.86 16.18 -7.88
CA GLU A 138 -10.14 15.77 -7.31
C GLU A 138 -10.95 14.95 -8.30
N LYS A 139 -10.99 15.37 -9.58
CA LYS A 139 -11.68 14.62 -10.63
C LYS A 139 -11.04 13.25 -10.86
N GLN A 140 -9.71 13.18 -10.94
CA GLN A 140 -9.00 11.91 -11.07
C GLN A 140 -9.26 10.99 -9.86
N LEU A 141 -9.22 11.53 -8.65
CA LEU A 141 -9.50 10.77 -7.44
C LEU A 141 -10.95 10.23 -7.40
N LEU A 142 -11.93 11.05 -7.80
CA LEU A 142 -13.33 10.62 -7.89
C LEU A 142 -13.51 9.52 -8.95
N GLU A 143 -12.93 9.69 -10.14
CA GLU A 143 -12.99 8.68 -11.21
C GLU A 143 -12.32 7.36 -10.79
N GLU A 144 -11.20 7.42 -10.05
CA GLU A 144 -10.54 6.24 -9.50
C GLU A 144 -11.41 5.54 -8.45
N LEU A 145 -12.03 6.29 -7.54
CA LEU A 145 -12.95 5.75 -6.54
C LEU A 145 -14.20 5.12 -7.17
N GLU A 146 -14.77 5.75 -8.19
CA GLU A 146 -15.91 5.21 -8.93
C GLU A 146 -15.54 3.93 -9.67
N ARG A 147 -14.37 3.90 -10.33
CA ARG A 147 -13.86 2.67 -10.95
C ARG A 147 -13.66 1.56 -9.93
N GLN A 148 -13.08 1.85 -8.77
CA GLN A 148 -12.87 0.86 -7.72
C GLN A 148 -14.21 0.31 -7.21
N ARG A 149 -15.19 1.18 -6.95
CA ARG A 149 -16.54 0.75 -6.55
C ARG A 149 -17.22 -0.11 -7.61
N GLN A 150 -17.14 0.28 -8.88
CA GLN A 150 -17.71 -0.49 -9.98
C GLN A 150 -17.02 -1.86 -10.12
N ALA A 151 -15.69 -1.90 -10.00
CA ALA A 151 -14.93 -3.14 -10.04
C ALA A 151 -15.26 -4.06 -8.86
N GLU A 152 -15.43 -3.51 -7.66
CA GLU A 152 -15.84 -4.27 -6.48
C GLU A 152 -17.26 -4.85 -6.64
N LEU A 153 -18.21 -4.03 -7.09
CA LEU A 153 -19.58 -4.50 -7.36
C LEU A 153 -19.62 -5.53 -8.48
N ALA A 154 -18.84 -5.36 -9.55
CA ALA A 154 -18.73 -6.33 -10.63
C ALA A 154 -18.12 -7.65 -10.14
N ALA A 155 -17.07 -7.58 -9.31
CA ALA A 155 -16.46 -8.76 -8.70
C ALA A 155 -17.41 -9.49 -7.74
N GLN A 156 -18.21 -8.75 -6.96
CA GLN A 156 -19.24 -9.34 -6.11
C GLN A 156 -20.33 -10.03 -6.94
N LYS A 157 -20.83 -9.38 -8.00
CA LYS A 157 -21.81 -9.99 -8.92
C LYS A 157 -21.27 -11.23 -9.60
N ALA A 158 -20.04 -11.19 -10.11
CA ALA A 158 -19.41 -12.35 -10.74
C ALA A 158 -19.29 -13.54 -9.75
N ARG A 159 -18.90 -13.27 -8.50
CA ARG A 159 -18.87 -14.31 -7.45
C ARG A 159 -20.27 -14.86 -7.15
N GLU A 160 -21.28 -14.00 -7.06
CA GLU A 160 -22.67 -14.41 -6.84
C GLU A 160 -23.19 -15.26 -8.00
N GLU A 161 -22.91 -14.88 -9.25
CA GLU A 161 -23.26 -15.64 -10.45
C GLU A 161 -22.56 -17.00 -10.48
N GLU A 162 -21.27 -17.07 -10.14
CA GLU A 162 -20.56 -18.34 -10.01
C GLU A 162 -21.16 -19.24 -8.92
N GLU A 163 -21.53 -18.69 -7.76
CA GLU A 163 -22.20 -19.45 -6.71
C GLU A 163 -23.60 -19.92 -7.13
N ARG A 164 -24.36 -19.07 -7.83
CA ARG A 164 -25.66 -19.44 -8.39
C ARG A 164 -25.52 -20.55 -9.43
N ALA A 165 -24.58 -20.43 -10.36
CA ALA A 165 -24.31 -21.46 -11.36
C ALA A 165 -23.94 -22.80 -10.70
N LYS A 166 -23.10 -22.80 -9.66
CA LYS A 166 -22.78 -24.00 -8.88
C LYS A 166 -24.00 -24.60 -8.18
N ARG A 167 -24.88 -23.76 -7.62
CA ARG A 167 -26.12 -24.23 -6.99
C ARG A 167 -27.08 -24.84 -8.00
N GLU A 168 -27.26 -24.19 -9.16
CA GLU A 168 -28.09 -24.71 -10.25
C GLU A 168 -27.52 -26.04 -10.79
N GLU A 169 -26.20 -26.15 -10.93
CA GLU A 169 -25.55 -27.40 -11.34
C GLU A 169 -25.79 -28.52 -10.32
N LEU A 170 -25.63 -28.23 -9.03
CA LEU A 170 -25.93 -29.19 -7.97
C LEU A 170 -27.42 -29.59 -7.95
N GLU A 171 -28.32 -28.64 -8.14
CA GLU A 171 -29.76 -28.89 -8.22
C GLU A 171 -30.10 -29.80 -9.42
N ARG A 172 -29.51 -29.54 -10.59
CA ARG A 172 -29.66 -30.43 -11.76
C ARG A 172 -29.18 -31.84 -11.47
N ILE A 173 -28.02 -32.00 -10.82
CA ILE A 173 -27.49 -33.32 -10.45
C ILE A 173 -28.44 -34.03 -9.48
N LEU A 174 -28.99 -33.32 -8.49
CA LEU A 174 -29.94 -33.87 -7.54
C LEU A 174 -31.26 -34.27 -8.22
N GLU A 175 -31.78 -33.43 -9.13
CA GLU A 175 -32.96 -33.76 -9.92
C GLU A 175 -32.74 -35.00 -10.79
N GLU A 176 -31.62 -35.09 -11.49
CA GLU A 176 -31.29 -36.28 -12.29
C GLU A 176 -31.14 -37.53 -11.42
N ASN A 177 -30.54 -37.40 -10.23
CA ASN A 177 -30.43 -38.52 -9.29
C ASN A 177 -31.81 -38.96 -8.79
N ASN A 178 -32.66 -38.01 -8.40
CA ASN A 178 -34.03 -38.28 -7.97
C ASN A 178 -34.86 -38.91 -9.09
N ARG A 179 -34.71 -38.45 -10.34
CA ARG A 179 -35.35 -39.09 -11.51
C ARG A 179 -34.90 -40.53 -11.68
N LYS A 180 -33.60 -40.81 -11.59
CA LYS A 180 -33.06 -42.18 -11.66
C LYS A 180 -33.60 -43.07 -10.54
N ILE A 181 -33.71 -42.55 -9.32
CA ILE A 181 -34.31 -43.27 -8.19
C ILE A 181 -35.79 -43.55 -8.45
N ALA A 182 -36.55 -42.54 -8.89
CA ALA A 182 -37.97 -42.69 -9.19
C ALA A 182 -38.22 -43.70 -10.33
N GLU A 183 -37.41 -43.64 -11.40
CA GLU A 183 -37.47 -44.61 -12.50
C GLU A 183 -37.13 -46.03 -12.03
N ALA A 184 -36.10 -46.19 -11.19
CA ALA A 184 -35.75 -47.49 -10.62
C ALA A 184 -36.88 -48.04 -9.74
N GLN A 185 -37.48 -47.21 -8.88
CA GLN A 185 -38.64 -47.58 -8.06
C GLN A 185 -39.85 -47.94 -8.92
N ALA A 186 -40.12 -47.18 -9.99
CA ALA A 186 -41.21 -47.45 -10.92
C ALA A 186 -41.01 -48.80 -11.64
N LYS A 187 -39.79 -49.11 -12.09
CA LYS A 187 -39.46 -50.41 -12.69
C LYS A 187 -39.66 -51.56 -11.71
N LEU A 188 -39.18 -51.41 -10.47
CA LEU A 188 -39.39 -52.43 -9.43
C LEU A 188 -40.88 -52.64 -9.12
N ALA A 189 -41.67 -51.56 -9.07
CA ALA A 189 -43.11 -51.66 -8.87
C ALA A 189 -43.82 -52.33 -10.06
N GLU A 190 -43.40 -52.03 -11.29
CA GLU A 190 -43.90 -52.69 -12.51
C GLU A 190 -43.58 -54.19 -12.52
N GLU A 191 -42.35 -54.57 -12.17
CA GLU A 191 -41.96 -55.99 -12.04
C GLU A 191 -42.77 -56.71 -10.96
N GLN A 192 -42.98 -56.08 -9.80
CA GLN A 192 -43.83 -56.64 -8.75
C GLN A 192 -45.27 -56.85 -9.22
N LEU A 193 -45.84 -55.86 -9.95
CA LEU A 193 -47.18 -55.99 -10.53
C LEU A 193 -47.24 -57.13 -11.56
N ARG A 194 -46.23 -57.28 -12.43
CA ARG A 194 -46.16 -58.39 -13.40
C ARG A 194 -46.13 -59.75 -12.71
N ILE A 195 -45.37 -59.90 -11.63
CA ILE A 195 -45.34 -61.14 -10.85
C ILE A 195 -46.72 -61.46 -10.26
N VAL A 196 -47.42 -60.45 -9.71
CA VAL A 196 -48.77 -60.64 -9.15
C VAL A 196 -49.78 -61.01 -10.24
N GLU A 197 -49.72 -60.36 -11.40
CA GLU A 197 -50.57 -60.70 -12.56
C GLU A 197 -50.30 -62.12 -13.07
N GLU A 198 -49.02 -62.53 -13.14
CA GLU A 198 -48.64 -63.88 -13.54
C GLU A 198 -49.13 -64.92 -12.52
N GLN A 199 -48.96 -64.67 -11.22
CA GLN A 199 -49.51 -65.52 -10.17
C GLN A 199 -51.04 -65.64 -10.28
N ARG A 200 -51.72 -64.53 -10.59
CA ARG A 200 -53.17 -64.54 -10.83
C ARG A 200 -53.54 -65.39 -12.05
N LYS A 201 -52.81 -65.28 -13.16
CA LYS A 201 -53.03 -66.12 -14.36
C LYS A 201 -52.81 -67.60 -14.05
N ILE A 202 -51.72 -67.95 -13.37
CA ILE A 202 -51.44 -69.34 -12.95
C ILE A 202 -52.57 -69.86 -12.05
N HIS A 203 -53.09 -69.03 -11.14
CA HIS A 203 -54.20 -69.43 -10.29
C HIS A 203 -55.50 -69.64 -11.08
N GLU A 204 -55.83 -68.74 -12.01
CA GLU A 204 -56.98 -68.87 -12.91
C GLU A 204 -56.88 -70.13 -13.80
N GLU A 205 -55.69 -70.42 -14.33
CA GLU A 205 -55.42 -71.64 -15.10
C GLU A 205 -55.54 -72.90 -14.26
N ARG A 206 -55.01 -72.91 -13.03
CA ARG A 206 -55.18 -74.03 -12.08
C ARG A 206 -56.65 -74.28 -11.76
N MET A 207 -57.43 -73.23 -11.52
CA MET A 207 -58.86 -73.35 -11.25
C MET A 207 -59.62 -73.89 -12.46
N LYS A 208 -59.28 -73.46 -13.68
CA LYS A 208 -59.86 -74.02 -14.91
C LYS A 208 -59.51 -75.50 -15.07
N LEU A 209 -58.24 -75.86 -14.91
CA LEU A 209 -57.77 -77.25 -15.03
C LEU A 209 -58.45 -78.15 -13.98
N GLU A 210 -58.63 -77.65 -12.75
CA GLU A 210 -59.34 -78.38 -11.70
C GLU A 210 -60.83 -78.54 -12.02
N GLN A 211 -61.50 -77.50 -12.53
CA GLN A 211 -62.88 -77.59 -12.99
C GLN A 211 -63.02 -78.58 -14.17
N GLU A 212 -62.10 -78.57 -15.12
CA GLU A 212 -62.06 -79.54 -16.22
C GLU A 212 -61.87 -80.96 -15.70
N ARG A 213 -60.93 -81.17 -14.77
CA ARG A 213 -60.72 -82.49 -14.15
C ARG A 213 -61.95 -82.98 -13.39
N GLN A 214 -62.66 -82.08 -12.68
CA GLN A 214 -63.93 -82.42 -12.03
C GLN A 214 -65.05 -82.73 -13.04
N ARG A 215 -65.10 -82.01 -14.17
CA ARG A 215 -66.06 -82.31 -15.25
C ARG A 215 -65.77 -83.67 -15.87
N GLN A 216 -64.52 -83.96 -16.20
CA GLN A 216 -64.08 -85.26 -16.70
C GLN A 216 -64.43 -86.38 -15.72
N GLN A 217 -64.12 -86.23 -14.42
CA GLN A 217 -64.52 -87.21 -13.40
C GLN A 217 -66.04 -87.42 -13.33
N LYS A 218 -66.84 -86.35 -13.45
CA LYS A 218 -68.31 -86.46 -13.50
C LYS A 218 -68.80 -87.14 -14.78
N GLU A 219 -68.15 -86.90 -15.91
CA GLU A 219 -68.46 -87.54 -17.20
C GLU A 219 -68.07 -89.02 -17.20
N GLU A 220 -66.87 -89.36 -16.72
CA GLU A 220 -66.41 -90.73 -16.49
C GLU A 220 -67.35 -91.47 -15.53
N GLN A 221 -67.72 -90.85 -14.40
CA GLN A 221 -68.72 -91.41 -13.49
C GLN A 221 -70.07 -91.63 -14.18
N LYS A 222 -70.53 -90.72 -15.04
CA LYS A 222 -71.78 -90.89 -15.81
C LYS A 222 -71.69 -92.02 -16.84
N ILE A 223 -70.54 -92.20 -17.48
CA ILE A 223 -70.28 -93.31 -18.40
C ILE A 223 -70.33 -94.64 -17.63
N ILE A 224 -69.66 -94.71 -16.48
CA ILE A 224 -69.62 -95.91 -15.61
C ILE A 224 -71.01 -96.21 -15.01
N LEU A 225 -71.74 -95.19 -14.53
CA LEU A 225 -73.10 -95.36 -14.00
C LEU A 225 -74.18 -95.58 -15.08
N GLY A 226 -73.84 -95.50 -16.38
CA GLY A 226 -74.77 -95.70 -17.49
C GLY A 226 -75.91 -94.67 -17.60
N LYS A 227 -75.77 -93.49 -16.96
CA LYS A 227 -76.78 -92.43 -16.98
C LYS A 227 -76.60 -91.55 -18.22
N GLY A 228 -77.67 -91.40 -19.02
CA GLY A 228 -77.71 -90.50 -20.18
C GLY A 228 -77.29 -91.12 -21.51
N LYS A 229 -77.91 -92.24 -21.92
CA LYS A 229 -77.69 -92.93 -23.22
C LYS A 229 -76.22 -93.34 -23.51
N SER A 230 -75.34 -93.31 -22.50
CA SER A 230 -73.90 -93.60 -22.63
C SER A 230 -73.57 -95.08 -22.85
N ARG A 231 -74.50 -95.98 -22.54
CA ARG A 231 -74.33 -97.43 -22.70
C ARG A 231 -74.53 -97.79 -24.19
N PRO A 232 -73.49 -98.22 -24.93
CA PRO A 232 -73.65 -98.59 -26.32
C PRO A 232 -74.67 -99.73 -26.44
N LYS A 233 -75.66 -99.57 -27.32
CA LYS A 233 -76.67 -100.59 -27.58
C LYS A 233 -75.98 -101.76 -28.29
N LEU A 234 -75.65 -102.80 -27.53
CA LEU A 234 -75.23 -104.09 -28.07
C LEU A 234 -76.47 -104.75 -28.71
N SER A 235 -76.56 -104.69 -30.04
CA SER A 235 -77.52 -105.49 -30.80
C SER A 235 -76.96 -106.90 -30.96
N PHE A 236 -77.40 -107.82 -30.10
CA PHE A 236 -77.17 -109.25 -30.31
C PHE A 236 -78.21 -109.77 -31.30
N SER A 237 -77.77 -110.24 -32.47
CA SER A 237 -78.60 -111.05 -33.36
C SER A 237 -78.59 -112.48 -32.81
N LEU A 238 -79.73 -112.93 -32.25
CA LEU A 238 -79.92 -114.35 -31.99
C LEU A 238 -80.14 -115.03 -33.35
N LYS A 239 -79.11 -115.73 -33.84
CA LYS A 239 -79.29 -116.68 -34.95
C LYS A 239 -80.09 -117.86 -34.39
N THR A 240 -81.37 -117.95 -34.75
CA THR A 240 -82.13 -119.20 -34.63
C THR A 240 -81.56 -120.18 -35.66
N GLN A 241 -81.01 -121.30 -35.20
CA GLN A 241 -80.79 -122.48 -36.04
C GLN A 241 -81.96 -123.43 -35.85
N ASP A 242 -82.45 -123.96 -36.98
CA ASP A 242 -83.57 -124.91 -37.13
C ASP A 242 -83.43 -126.18 -36.27
#